data_AF-A0A539E417-F1
#
_entry.id   AF-A0A539E417-F1
#
_cell.length_a   1.000
_cell.length_b   1.000
_cell.length_c   1.000
_cell.angle_alpha   90.00
_cell.angle_beta   90.00
_cell.angle_gamma   90.00
#
_symmetry.space_group_name_H-M   'P 1'
#
loop_
_entity.id
_entity.type
_entity.pdbx_description
1 polymer ?
#
loop_
_entity_poly.entity_id
_entity_poly.type
_entity_poly.pdbx_seq_one_letter_code
_entity_poly.pdbx_strand_id
1 'polypeptide(L)'
;MIHLARRFVGSLSRRAPLAGDEGWASAQLLAHELDLWRSMSNVDRRHAIEVARQFERLRGAGRREEMAAALLHDVGKLESGLGTLGRMAATIVGPRTRRFRAYHDHERIGSEWLAAGGSSPVTVELVRRSGPGAEALTQADQV
;
A
#
# COMPACT_ATOMS: atom_id res chain seq x y z
N MET A 1 14.88 19.50 -9.97
CA MET A 1 15.94 18.68 -9.31
C MET A 1 15.81 18.62 -7.79
N ILE A 2 15.67 19.74 -7.06
CA ILE A 2 15.53 19.74 -5.58
C ILE A 2 14.33 18.92 -5.08
N HIS A 3 13.22 18.89 -5.84
CA HIS A 3 12.01 18.12 -5.50
C HIS A 3 12.20 16.59 -5.54
N LEU A 4 12.89 16.07 -6.55
CA LEU A 4 13.16 14.62 -6.65
C LEU A 4 14.13 14.14 -5.56
N ALA A 5 15.17 14.92 -5.25
CA ALA A 5 16.10 14.60 -4.17
C ALA A 5 15.40 14.59 -2.80
N ARG A 6 14.45 15.51 -2.56
CA ARG A 6 13.62 15.51 -1.34
C ARG A 6 12.68 14.31 -1.27
N ARG A 7 12.01 13.92 -2.38
CA ARG A 7 11.22 12.66 -2.45
C ARG A 7 12.09 11.44 -2.18
N PHE A 8 13.30 11.41 -2.73
CA PHE A 8 14.26 10.33 -2.55
C PHE A 8 14.77 10.22 -1.11
N VAL A 9 15.08 11.34 -0.45
CA VAL A 9 15.48 11.33 0.97
C VAL A 9 14.28 11.02 1.87
N GLY A 10 13.08 11.49 1.51
CA GLY A 10 11.82 11.12 2.16
C GLY A 10 11.51 9.62 2.08
N SER A 11 11.79 8.98 0.94
CA SER A 11 11.61 7.53 0.75
C SER A 11 12.67 6.67 1.46
N LEU A 12 13.73 7.30 1.99
CA LEU A 12 14.72 6.68 2.88
C LEU A 12 14.46 6.98 4.35
N SER A 13 13.55 7.92 4.67
CA SER A 13 13.24 8.31 6.04
C SER A 13 12.51 7.20 6.79
N ARG A 14 13.14 6.72 7.87
CA ARG A 14 12.61 5.67 8.77
C ARG A 14 11.64 6.19 9.82
N ARG A 15 11.21 7.46 9.76
CA ARG A 15 10.33 8.06 10.78
C ARG A 15 8.95 7.35 10.81
N ALA A 16 8.41 7.03 11.99
CA ALA A 16 7.05 6.49 12.07
C ALA A 16 6.00 7.49 11.53
N PRO A 17 4.82 7.03 11.07
CA PRO A 17 3.66 7.89 10.89
C PRO A 17 3.39 8.74 12.14
N LEU A 18 2.72 9.89 11.97
CA LEU A 18 2.27 10.67 13.11
C LEU A 18 1.20 9.89 13.87
N ALA A 19 1.15 10.01 15.20
CA ALA A 19 0.22 9.25 16.03
C ALA A 19 -1.25 9.43 15.61
N GLY A 20 -1.64 10.65 15.18
CA GLY A 20 -2.98 10.91 14.66
C GLY A 20 -3.27 10.20 13.34
N ASP A 21 -2.29 10.11 12.45
CA ASP A 21 -2.43 9.38 11.17
C ASP A 21 -2.49 7.87 11.40
N GLU A 22 -1.71 7.35 12.34
CA GLU A 22 -1.75 5.94 12.71
C GLU A 22 -3.09 5.56 13.37
N GLY A 23 -3.63 6.43 14.23
CA GLY A 23 -4.96 6.24 14.81
C GLY A 23 -6.06 6.26 13.76
N TRP A 24 -6.00 7.20 12.80
CA TRP A 24 -6.95 7.28 11.70
C TRP A 24 -6.90 6.03 10.80
N ALA A 25 -5.70 5.57 10.43
CA ALA A 25 -5.54 4.35 9.64
C ALA A 25 -6.06 3.12 10.39
N SER A 26 -5.69 2.97 11.66
CA SER A 26 -6.09 1.83 12.49
C SER A 26 -7.61 1.72 12.65
N ALA A 27 -8.32 2.85 12.66
CA ALA A 27 -9.79 2.87 12.76
C ALA A 27 -10.51 2.29 11.51
N GLN A 28 -9.81 2.15 10.37
CA GLN A 28 -10.37 1.57 9.14
C GLN A 28 -10.09 0.07 9.01
N LEU A 29 -9.16 -0.48 9.79
CA LEU A 29 -8.62 -1.83 9.63
C LEU A 29 -9.21 -2.79 10.65
N LEU A 30 -9.51 -4.01 10.21
CA LEU A 30 -9.74 -5.15 11.10
C LEU A 30 -8.43 -5.54 11.83
N ALA A 31 -8.54 -6.37 12.87
CA ALA A 31 -7.37 -6.77 13.66
C ALA A 31 -6.25 -7.41 12.80
N HIS A 32 -6.59 -8.35 11.92
CA HIS A 32 -5.60 -9.00 11.04
C HIS A 32 -5.06 -8.07 9.95
N GLU A 33 -5.91 -7.16 9.44
CA GLU A 33 -5.53 -6.11 8.50
C GLU A 33 -4.51 -5.15 9.14
N LEU A 34 -4.73 -4.79 10.40
CA LEU A 34 -3.84 -3.93 11.17
C LEU A 34 -2.49 -4.59 11.44
N ASP A 35 -2.46 -5.89 11.72
CA ASP A 35 -1.21 -6.64 11.91
C ASP A 35 -0.36 -6.67 10.62
N LEU A 36 -1.01 -6.88 9.48
CA LEU A 36 -0.38 -6.79 8.16
C LEU A 36 0.13 -5.36 7.88
N TRP A 37 -0.69 -4.34 8.11
CA TRP A 37 -0.31 -2.94 7.93
C TRP A 37 0.88 -2.55 8.83
N ARG A 38 0.89 -3.00 10.09
CA ARG A 38 2.00 -2.77 11.02
C ARG A 38 3.29 -3.47 10.61
N SER A 39 3.21 -4.53 9.82
CA SER A 39 4.39 -5.21 9.26
C SER A 39 5.03 -4.43 8.10
N MET A 40 4.29 -3.51 7.47
CA MET A 40 4.83 -2.62 6.43
C MET A 40 5.87 -1.67 6.99
N SER A 41 6.82 -1.28 6.14
CA SER A 41 7.85 -0.31 6.53
C SER A 41 7.23 1.05 6.87
N ASN A 42 7.90 1.85 7.69
CA ASN A 42 7.44 3.21 8.02
C ASN A 42 7.20 4.09 6.78
N VAL A 43 7.99 3.89 5.72
CA VAL A 43 7.82 4.60 4.44
C VAL A 43 6.53 4.15 3.77
N ASP A 44 6.32 2.83 3.67
CA ASP A 44 5.12 2.25 3.05
C ASP A 44 3.85 2.63 3.81
N ARG A 45 3.88 2.65 5.15
CA ARG A 45 2.72 3.07 5.97
C ARG A 45 2.33 4.53 5.75
N ARG A 46 3.31 5.44 5.66
CA ARG A 46 3.04 6.86 5.37
C ARG A 46 2.47 7.03 3.96
N HIS A 47 3.08 6.37 2.98
CA HIS A 47 2.58 6.35 1.60
C HIS A 47 1.13 5.84 1.55
N ALA A 48 0.85 4.71 2.20
CA ALA A 48 -0.50 4.15 2.28
C ALA A 48 -1.52 5.12 2.89
N ILE A 49 -1.16 5.89 3.93
CA ILE A 49 -2.02 6.93 4.50
C ILE A 49 -2.28 8.06 3.49
N GLU A 50 -1.25 8.54 2.80
CA GLU A 50 -1.36 9.58 1.78
C GLU A 50 -2.28 9.14 0.63
N VAL A 51 -2.10 7.91 0.15
CA VAL A 51 -2.94 7.26 -0.86
C VAL A 51 -4.37 7.12 -0.37
N ALA A 52 -4.61 6.62 0.84
CA ALA A 52 -5.96 6.46 1.38
C ALA A 52 -6.69 7.79 1.53
N ARG A 53 -6.01 8.84 1.99
CA ARG A 53 -6.60 10.20 2.05
C ARG A 53 -6.87 10.78 0.66
N GLN A 54 -6.00 10.53 -0.32
CA GLN A 54 -6.24 10.96 -1.70
C GLN A 54 -7.38 10.18 -2.35
N PHE A 55 -7.47 8.87 -2.09
CA PHE A 55 -8.56 8.02 -2.53
C PHE A 55 -9.91 8.53 -2.02
N GLU A 56 -10.01 8.85 -0.73
CA GLU A 56 -11.19 9.48 -0.14
C GLU A 56 -11.55 10.81 -0.82
N ARG A 57 -10.56 11.65 -1.17
CA ARG A 57 -10.82 12.90 -1.90
C ARG A 57 -11.37 12.67 -3.31
N LEU A 58 -10.88 11.65 -4.01
CA LEU A 58 -11.28 11.35 -5.39
C LEU A 58 -12.63 10.63 -5.48
N ARG A 59 -12.94 9.77 -4.51
CA ARG A 59 -14.16 8.93 -4.52
C ARG A 59 -15.28 9.44 -3.63
N GLY A 60 -14.99 10.42 -2.77
CA GLY A 60 -15.83 10.74 -1.63
C GLY A 60 -15.54 9.80 -0.46
N ALA A 61 -16.23 10.02 0.67
CA ALA A 61 -16.13 9.15 1.84
C ALA A 61 -16.45 7.69 1.47
N GLY A 62 -15.40 6.90 1.27
CA GLY A 62 -15.49 5.51 0.85
C GLY A 62 -16.02 4.64 1.96
N ARG A 63 -16.51 3.44 1.61
CA ARG A 63 -16.81 2.43 2.65
C ARG A 63 -15.53 2.05 3.37
N ARG A 64 -15.62 1.66 4.64
CA ARG A 64 -14.46 1.21 5.44
C ARG A 64 -13.62 0.17 4.69
N GLU A 65 -14.27 -0.76 3.98
CA GLU A 65 -13.61 -1.78 3.14
C GLU A 65 -12.70 -1.20 2.06
N GLU A 66 -13.12 -0.10 1.44
CA GLU A 66 -12.39 0.57 0.36
C GLU A 66 -11.21 1.36 0.93
N MET A 67 -11.42 1.99 2.10
CA MET A 67 -10.35 2.65 2.85
C MET A 67 -9.30 1.65 3.32
N ALA A 68 -9.72 0.47 3.80
CA ALA A 68 -8.82 -0.63 4.15
C ALA A 68 -8.00 -1.08 2.94
N ALA A 69 -8.63 -1.24 1.76
CA ALA A 69 -7.91 -1.57 0.54
C ALA A 69 -6.89 -0.51 0.14
N ALA A 70 -7.23 0.78 0.24
CA ALA A 70 -6.27 1.83 -0.05
C ALA A 70 -5.07 1.82 0.91
N LEU A 71 -5.30 1.54 2.20
CA LEU A 71 -4.24 1.40 3.20
C LEU A 71 -3.36 0.15 3.02
N LEU A 72 -3.90 -0.89 2.37
CA LEU A 72 -3.27 -2.21 2.23
C LEU A 72 -2.84 -2.56 0.81
N HIS A 73 -3.04 -1.68 -0.18
CA HIS A 73 -2.81 -1.97 -1.61
C HIS A 73 -1.39 -2.50 -1.89
N ASP A 74 -0.42 -2.07 -1.07
CA ASP A 74 0.99 -2.39 -1.20
C ASP A 74 1.48 -3.50 -0.24
N VAL A 75 0.59 -4.10 0.55
CA VAL A 75 0.99 -5.01 1.63
C VAL A 75 1.72 -6.26 1.13
N GLY A 76 1.39 -6.72 -0.08
CA GLY A 76 2.08 -7.85 -0.71
C GLY A 76 3.55 -7.58 -1.05
N LYS A 77 4.01 -6.31 -1.05
CA LYS A 77 5.43 -5.98 -1.25
C LYS A 77 6.32 -6.56 -0.15
N LEU A 78 5.75 -6.92 1.01
CA LEU A 78 6.43 -7.63 2.09
C LEU A 78 7.07 -8.94 1.62
N GLU A 79 6.42 -9.70 0.72
CA GLU A 79 6.92 -10.99 0.23
C GLU A 79 8.26 -10.86 -0.51
N SER A 80 8.47 -9.72 -1.19
CA SER A 80 9.74 -9.46 -1.89
C SER A 80 10.93 -9.27 -0.95
N GLY A 81 10.66 -8.84 0.29
CA GLY A 81 11.66 -8.40 1.27
C GLY A 81 12.56 -7.28 0.75
N LEU A 82 12.17 -6.54 -0.30
CA LEU A 82 13.00 -5.49 -0.90
C LEU A 82 12.81 -4.17 -0.15
N GLY A 83 13.92 -3.55 0.25
CA GLY A 83 13.96 -2.13 0.62
C GLY A 83 13.90 -1.22 -0.61
N THR A 84 13.87 0.10 -0.39
CA THR A 84 13.70 1.13 -1.45
C THR A 84 14.64 0.94 -2.65
N LEU A 85 15.93 0.70 -2.41
CA LEU A 85 16.92 0.48 -3.49
C LEU A 85 16.62 -0.77 -4.32
N GLY A 86 16.25 -1.86 -3.65
CA GLY A 86 15.90 -3.12 -4.30
C GLY A 86 14.64 -3.00 -5.15
N ARG A 87 13.64 -2.25 -4.68
CA ARG A 87 12.40 -1.99 -5.43
C ARG A 87 12.66 -1.14 -6.68
N MET A 88 13.51 -0.09 -6.58
CA MET A 88 13.92 0.68 -7.76
C MET A 88 14.63 -0.20 -8.80
N ALA A 89 15.56 -1.05 -8.37
CA ALA A 89 16.22 -2.00 -9.26
C ALA A 89 15.20 -2.95 -9.91
N ALA A 90 14.27 -3.51 -9.13
CA ALA A 90 13.21 -4.39 -9.62
C ALA A 90 12.29 -3.73 -10.66
N THR A 91 12.00 -2.43 -10.50
CA THR A 91 11.23 -1.65 -11.49
C THR A 91 11.99 -1.51 -12.80
N ILE A 92 13.30 -1.23 -12.77
CA ILE A 92 14.12 -1.05 -13.98
C ILE A 92 14.38 -2.37 -14.69
N VAL A 93 14.76 -3.40 -13.93
CA VAL A 93 15.20 -4.68 -14.49
C VAL A 93 14.10 -5.71 -14.60
N GLY A 94 12.89 -5.42 -14.13
CA GLY A 94 11.76 -6.34 -14.21
C GLY A 94 11.92 -7.64 -13.39
N PRO A 95 11.06 -8.64 -13.61
CA PRO A 95 10.89 -9.83 -12.77
C PRO A 95 11.97 -10.93 -12.95
N ARG A 96 13.26 -10.54 -12.95
CA ARG A 96 14.37 -11.46 -13.24
C ARG A 96 14.69 -12.44 -12.11
N THR A 97 14.45 -12.04 -10.86
CA THR A 97 14.68 -12.89 -9.67
C THR A 97 13.35 -13.26 -9.00
N ARG A 98 13.35 -14.25 -8.10
CA ARG A 98 12.17 -14.60 -7.30
C ARG A 98 11.63 -13.39 -6.52
N ARG A 99 12.53 -12.62 -5.89
CA ARG A 99 12.15 -11.42 -5.12
C ARG A 99 11.57 -10.33 -6.03
N PHE A 100 12.09 -10.16 -7.23
CA PHE A 100 11.57 -9.18 -8.18
C PHE A 100 10.22 -9.62 -8.76
N ARG A 101 10.03 -10.91 -9.03
CA ARG A 101 8.71 -11.48 -9.37
C ARG A 101 7.69 -11.20 -8.27
N ALA A 102 8.02 -11.50 -7.01
CA ALA A 102 7.16 -11.22 -5.88
C ALA A 102 6.83 -9.72 -5.73
N TYR A 103 7.80 -8.84 -6.01
CA TYR A 103 7.55 -7.40 -6.03
C TYR A 103 6.56 -6.98 -7.12
N HIS A 104 6.67 -7.54 -8.34
CA HIS A 104 5.73 -7.24 -9.42
C HIS A 104 4.34 -7.86 -9.17
N ASP A 105 4.28 -9.02 -8.52
CA ASP A 105 3.03 -9.73 -8.16
C ASP A 105 2.37 -9.23 -6.86
N HIS A 106 2.84 -8.13 -6.27
CA HIS A 106 2.46 -7.72 -4.92
C HIS A 106 0.95 -7.53 -4.73
N GLU A 107 0.22 -7.05 -5.74
CA GLU A 107 -1.23 -6.88 -5.68
C GLU A 107 -1.95 -8.23 -5.54
N ARG A 108 -1.53 -9.22 -6.32
CA ARG A 108 -2.05 -10.59 -6.23
C ARG A 108 -1.73 -11.19 -4.87
N ILE A 109 -0.46 -11.13 -4.44
CA ILE A 109 -0.01 -11.70 -3.16
C ILE A 109 -0.74 -11.06 -1.97
N GLY A 110 -0.80 -9.73 -1.93
CA GLY A 110 -1.48 -8.99 -0.87
C GLY A 110 -2.96 -9.35 -0.78
N SER A 111 -3.65 -9.42 -1.93
CA SER A 111 -5.06 -9.81 -1.96
C SER A 111 -5.31 -11.24 -1.46
N GLU A 112 -4.38 -12.19 -1.72
CA GLU A 112 -4.48 -13.57 -1.24
C GLU A 112 -4.33 -13.65 0.28
N TRP A 113 -3.40 -12.88 0.85
CA TRP A 113 -3.25 -12.78 2.31
C TRP A 113 -4.49 -12.16 2.98
N LEU A 114 -5.05 -11.11 2.38
CA LEU A 114 -6.26 -10.46 2.89
C LEU A 114 -7.47 -11.41 2.82
N ALA A 115 -7.63 -12.13 1.71
CA ALA A 115 -8.68 -13.13 1.56
C ALA A 115 -8.54 -14.25 2.61
N ALA A 116 -7.32 -14.77 2.80
CA ALA A 116 -7.03 -15.81 3.80
C ALA A 116 -7.27 -15.33 5.24
N GLY A 117 -7.04 -14.04 5.52
CA GLY A 117 -7.32 -13.42 6.82
C GLY A 117 -8.79 -13.08 7.07
N GLY A 118 -9.68 -13.25 6.07
CA GLY A 118 -11.10 -12.94 6.19
C GLY A 118 -11.46 -11.47 5.94
N SER A 119 -10.62 -10.73 5.20
CA SER A 119 -10.98 -9.39 4.72
C SER A 119 -12.21 -9.44 3.80
N SER A 120 -12.91 -8.31 3.71
CA SER A 120 -14.08 -8.17 2.85
C SER A 120 -13.73 -8.45 1.37
N PRO A 121 -14.62 -9.09 0.60
CA PRO A 121 -14.43 -9.25 -0.85
C PRO A 121 -14.15 -7.93 -1.57
N VAL A 122 -14.75 -6.83 -1.11
CA VAL A 122 -14.51 -5.47 -1.65
C VAL A 122 -13.06 -5.05 -1.45
N THR A 123 -12.51 -5.31 -0.24
CA THR A 123 -11.12 -4.99 0.07
C THR A 123 -10.17 -5.82 -0.80
N VAL A 124 -10.43 -7.12 -0.91
CA VAL A 124 -9.63 -8.06 -1.72
C VAL A 124 -9.65 -7.68 -3.20
N GLU A 125 -10.83 -7.41 -3.75
CA GLU A 125 -11.01 -7.03 -5.16
C GLU A 125 -10.30 -5.71 -5.47
N LEU A 126 -10.43 -4.71 -4.60
CA LEU A 126 -9.84 -3.40 -4.83
C LEU A 126 -8.31 -3.43 -4.72
N VAL A 127 -7.73 -4.24 -3.82
CA VAL A 127 -6.28 -4.48 -3.77
C VAL A 127 -5.76 -5.17 -5.04
N ARG A 128 -6.59 -5.98 -5.72
CA ARG A 128 -6.29 -6.51 -7.07
C ARG A 128 -6.50 -5.48 -8.20
N ARG A 129 -6.65 -4.20 -7.88
CA ARG A 129 -6.96 -3.12 -8.85
C ARG A 129 -8.19 -3.44 -9.69
N SER A 130 -9.20 -4.03 -9.07
CA SER A 130 -10.45 -4.40 -9.73
C SER A 130 -11.66 -3.72 -9.06
N GLY A 131 -12.78 -3.69 -9.78
CA GLY A 131 -14.04 -3.13 -9.27
C GLY A 131 -14.14 -1.60 -9.32
N PRO A 132 -15.26 -1.03 -8.81
CA PRO A 132 -15.61 0.38 -9.02
C PRO A 132 -14.64 1.41 -8.44
N GLY A 133 -13.77 1.04 -7.50
CA GLY A 133 -12.78 1.92 -6.88
C GLY A 133 -11.40 1.89 -7.53
N ALA A 134 -11.15 0.97 -8.47
CA ALA A 134 -9.80 0.67 -8.95
C ALA A 134 -9.12 1.87 -9.62
N GLU A 135 -9.84 2.59 -10.47
CA GLU A 135 -9.31 3.76 -11.17
C GLU A 135 -8.89 4.86 -10.19
N ALA A 136 -9.74 5.16 -9.20
CA ALA A 136 -9.43 6.15 -8.20
C ALA A 136 -8.28 5.72 -7.28
N LEU A 137 -8.17 4.43 -6.95
CA LEU A 137 -7.02 3.93 -6.19
C LEU A 137 -5.72 4.04 -7.00
N THR A 138 -5.76 3.76 -8.30
CA THR A 138 -4.62 3.96 -9.21
C THR A 138 -4.23 5.43 -9.31
N GLN A 139 -5.19 6.35 -9.41
CA GLN A 139 -4.91 7.78 -9.42
C GLN A 139 -4.38 8.28 -8.07
N ALA A 140 -4.91 7.75 -6.96
CA ALA A 140 -4.47 8.10 -5.62
C ALA A 140 -3.04 7.66 -5.32
N ASP A 141 -2.58 6.55 -5.91
CA ASP A 141 -1.24 6.00 -5.72
C ASP A 141 -0.12 6.80 -6.43
N GLN A 142 -0.50 7.84 -7.18
CA GLN A 142 0.45 8.70 -7.91
C GLN A 142 0.96 9.90 -7.08
N VAL A 143 0.54 10.03 -5.81
CA VAL A 143 0.94 11.13 -4.92
C VAL A 143 2.46 11.18 -4.63
#